data_AF-A0A376FCF0-F1
#
_entry.id   AF-A0A376FCF0-F1
#
_cell.length_a   1.000
_cell.length_b   1.000
_cell.length_c   1.000
_cell.angle_alpha   90.00
_cell.angle_beta   90.00
_cell.angle_gamma   90.00
#
_symmetry.space_group_name_H-M   'P 1'
#
loop_
_entity.id
_entity.type
_entity.pdbx_description
1 polymer ?
#
loop_
_entity_poly.entity_id
_entity_poly.type
_entity_poly.pdbx_seq_one_letter_code
_entity_poly.pdbx_strand_id
1 'polypeptide(L)'
;MAAAALAGEDKTFTGADMSTKLKLLGVDVASFGDAHGRTPGALSYQWTHGPQQIYKKIVVSHDGKTLLGGVLVGDASEYATLVQMMLNGISLPKEPETLILPASSGSAPKALGVAALPESAQICSCHNVSKGDICRAVSAGRGGYRRR
;
A
#
# COMPACT_ATOMS: atom_id res chain seq x y z
N MET A 1 -9.69 2.39 22.05
CA MET A 1 -9.19 1.34 22.97
C MET A 1 -9.29 1.75 24.43
N ALA A 2 -8.78 2.92 24.84
CA ALA A 2 -8.96 3.42 26.21
C ALA A 2 -10.45 3.48 26.64
N ALA A 3 -11.33 3.98 25.77
CA ALA A 3 -12.76 4.06 26.07
C ALA A 3 -13.47 2.69 26.17
N ALA A 4 -12.98 1.65 25.48
CA ALA A 4 -13.62 0.32 25.49
C ALA A 4 -13.22 -0.48 26.75
N ALA A 5 -11.97 -0.38 27.18
CA ALA A 5 -11.50 -0.95 28.46
C ALA A 5 -12.21 -0.31 29.66
N LEU A 6 -12.52 0.99 29.59
CA LEU A 6 -13.31 1.69 30.60
C LEU A 6 -14.79 1.28 30.62
N ALA A 7 -15.31 0.72 29.51
CA ALA A 7 -16.68 0.24 29.38
C ALA A 7 -16.83 -1.27 29.66
N GLY A 8 -15.75 -1.97 30.03
CA GLY A 8 -15.76 -3.42 30.30
C GLY A 8 -15.86 -4.29 29.05
N GLU A 9 -15.54 -3.76 27.87
CA GLU A 9 -15.53 -4.53 26.63
C GLU A 9 -14.14 -5.15 26.38
N ASP A 10 -14.07 -6.48 26.23
CA ASP A 10 -12.86 -7.19 25.81
C ASP A 10 -12.62 -7.00 24.31
N LYS A 11 -12.12 -5.82 23.92
CA LYS A 11 -11.63 -5.52 22.57
C LYS A 11 -10.11 -5.47 22.57
N THR A 12 -9.49 -6.48 21.97
CA THR A 12 -8.05 -6.56 21.74
C THR A 12 -7.61 -5.72 20.55
N PHE A 13 -6.47 -5.07 20.68
CA PHE A 13 -5.80 -4.38 19.57
C PHE A 13 -5.16 -5.37 18.63
N THR A 14 -5.55 -5.37 17.37
CA THR A 14 -5.01 -6.27 16.34
C THR A 14 -3.86 -5.65 15.53
N GLY A 15 -3.39 -4.46 15.92
CA GLY A 15 -2.33 -3.73 15.24
C GLY A 15 -2.80 -2.39 14.63
N ALA A 16 -1.88 -1.45 14.49
CA ALA A 16 -2.08 -0.24 13.69
C ALA A 16 -1.31 -0.39 12.38
N ASP A 17 -1.82 0.25 11.33
CA ASP A 17 -1.06 0.47 10.10
C ASP A 17 0.18 1.30 10.46
N MET A 18 1.35 0.64 10.49
CA MET A 18 2.64 1.27 10.82
C MET A 18 3.22 2.04 9.64
N SER A 19 2.41 2.40 8.65
CA SER A 19 2.86 3.25 7.59
C SER A 19 2.98 4.69 8.05
N THR A 20 4.19 5.24 7.85
CA THR A 20 4.47 6.65 8.04
C THR A 20 4.91 7.22 6.71
N LYS A 21 4.24 8.28 6.26
CA LYS A 21 4.63 9.05 5.08
C LYS A 21 5.07 10.43 5.56
N LEU A 22 6.38 10.68 5.55
CA LEU A 22 6.99 11.93 5.98
C LEU A 22 7.44 12.72 4.75
N LYS A 23 6.87 13.90 4.52
CA LYS A 23 7.43 14.85 3.55
C LYS A 23 8.47 15.71 4.25
N LEU A 24 9.72 15.26 4.24
CA LEU A 24 10.85 16.08 4.67
C LEU A 24 11.57 16.58 3.41
N LEU A 25 11.59 17.89 3.19
CA LEU A 25 12.42 18.56 2.17
C LEU A 25 12.25 18.03 0.73
N GLY A 26 11.02 17.94 0.24
CA GLY A 26 10.77 17.66 -1.19
C GLY A 26 11.10 16.23 -1.67
N VAL A 27 11.48 15.34 -0.76
CA VAL A 27 11.74 13.92 -1.03
C VAL A 27 10.59 13.10 -0.45
N ASP A 28 9.93 12.30 -1.29
CA ASP A 28 8.92 11.37 -0.81
C ASP A 28 9.60 10.15 -0.19
N VAL A 29 9.33 9.90 1.09
CA VAL A 29 9.76 8.72 1.82
C VAL A 29 8.54 7.94 2.30
N ALA A 30 8.53 6.65 2.01
CA ALA A 30 7.50 5.74 2.47
C ALA A 30 8.11 4.41 2.91
N SER A 31 7.61 3.88 4.02
CA SER A 31 7.95 2.54 4.51
C SER A 31 6.68 1.83 4.98
N PHE A 32 6.61 0.53 4.78
CA PHE A 32 5.45 -0.28 5.13
C PHE A 32 5.84 -1.72 5.45
N GLY A 33 5.03 -2.38 6.27
CA GLY A 33 5.18 -3.79 6.63
C GLY A 33 6.54 -4.14 7.22
N ASP A 34 7.03 -5.35 6.94
CA ASP A 34 8.36 -5.82 7.29
C ASP A 34 9.43 -5.30 6.31
N ALA A 35 9.60 -3.97 6.28
CA ALA A 35 10.58 -3.27 5.45
C ALA A 35 12.03 -3.76 5.62
N HIS A 36 12.35 -4.31 6.78
CA HIS A 36 13.70 -4.77 7.12
C HIS A 36 13.93 -6.25 6.80
N GLY A 37 12.90 -7.03 6.47
CA GLY A 37 13.04 -8.47 6.21
C GLY A 37 13.38 -9.26 7.46
N ARG A 38 12.74 -8.94 8.59
CA ARG A 38 12.86 -9.68 9.86
C ARG A 38 12.23 -11.06 9.79
N THR A 39 11.27 -11.25 8.87
CA THR A 39 10.63 -12.54 8.61
C THR A 39 11.68 -13.54 8.13
N PRO A 40 11.84 -14.70 8.81
CA PRO A 40 12.83 -15.69 8.42
C PRO A 40 12.62 -16.17 6.97
N GLY A 41 13.71 -16.22 6.21
CA GLY A 41 13.69 -16.63 4.80
C GLY A 41 13.06 -15.61 3.85
N ALA A 42 12.76 -14.38 4.31
CA ALA A 42 12.32 -13.33 3.41
C ALA A 42 13.38 -12.98 2.36
N LEU A 43 12.92 -12.66 1.16
CA LEU A 43 13.75 -12.24 0.05
C LEU A 43 13.59 -10.73 -0.15
N SER A 44 14.66 -10.05 -0.56
CA SER A 44 14.64 -8.61 -0.78
C SER A 44 15.09 -8.23 -2.18
N TYR A 45 14.32 -7.37 -2.84
CA TYR A 45 14.67 -6.76 -4.11
C TYR A 45 14.93 -5.28 -3.90
N GLN A 46 15.97 -4.75 -4.52
CA GLN A 46 16.36 -3.35 -4.41
C GLN A 46 16.71 -2.75 -5.77
N TRP A 47 16.31 -1.50 -5.97
CA TRP A 47 16.64 -0.71 -7.12
C TRP A 47 17.04 0.70 -6.68
N THR A 48 18.10 1.23 -7.28
CA THR A 48 18.66 2.53 -6.93
C THR A 48 18.96 3.32 -8.18
N HIS A 49 18.60 4.60 -8.20
CA HIS A 49 18.98 5.56 -9.23
C HIS A 49 19.74 6.73 -8.59
N GLY A 50 21.07 6.62 -8.55
CA GLY A 50 21.96 7.58 -7.87
C GLY A 50 21.73 9.04 -8.25
N PRO A 51 21.77 9.43 -9.53
CA PRO A 51 21.60 10.84 -9.92
C PRO A 51 20.25 11.47 -9.55
N GLN A 52 19.20 10.66 -9.39
CA GLN A 52 17.86 11.12 -9.00
C GLN A 52 17.59 10.92 -7.50
N GLN A 53 18.57 10.40 -6.75
CA GLN A 53 18.44 10.07 -5.33
C GLN A 53 17.24 9.16 -5.03
N ILE A 54 16.95 8.21 -5.93
CA ILE A 54 15.85 7.26 -5.76
C ILE A 54 16.40 5.95 -5.21
N TYR A 55 15.75 5.43 -4.17
CA TYR A 55 15.98 4.11 -3.63
C TYR A 55 14.65 3.41 -3.38
N LYS A 56 14.49 2.20 -3.92
CA LYS A 56 13.29 1.39 -3.76
C LYS A 56 13.70 -0.01 -3.31
N LYS A 57 13.07 -0.51 -2.27
CA LYS A 57 13.23 -1.87 -1.75
C LYS A 57 11.87 -2.48 -1.47
N ILE A 58 11.67 -3.72 -1.87
CA ILE A 58 10.57 -4.56 -1.40
C ILE A 58 11.10 -5.82 -0.74
N VAL A 59 10.31 -6.33 0.19
CA VAL A 59 10.56 -7.57 0.93
C VAL A 59 9.41 -8.51 0.65
N VAL A 60 9.72 -9.74 0.24
CA VAL A 60 8.74 -10.77 -0.13
C VAL A 60 8.95 -12.03 0.69
N SER A 61 7.91 -12.85 0.77
CA SER A 61 7.96 -14.17 1.40
C SER A 61 8.97 -15.09 0.71
N HIS A 62 9.41 -16.13 1.43
CA HIS A 62 10.39 -17.10 0.93
C HIS A 62 9.95 -17.80 -0.39
N ASP A 63 8.63 -17.93 -0.61
CA ASP A 63 8.03 -18.51 -1.81
C ASP A 63 7.83 -17.50 -2.95
N GLY A 64 8.16 -16.22 -2.72
CA GLY A 64 8.03 -15.13 -3.69
C GLY A 64 6.60 -14.69 -3.99
N LYS A 65 5.58 -15.19 -3.26
CA LYS A 65 4.16 -14.94 -3.59
C LYS A 65 3.53 -13.78 -2.85
N THR A 66 4.06 -13.41 -1.69
CA THR A 66 3.45 -12.42 -0.79
C THR A 66 4.40 -11.26 -0.55
N LEU A 67 3.87 -10.04 -0.68
CA LEU A 67 4.60 -8.83 -0.29
C LEU A 67 4.54 -8.68 1.23
N LEU A 68 5.69 -8.61 1.88
CA LEU A 68 5.80 -8.48 3.34
C LEU A 68 6.02 -7.02 3.78
N GLY A 69 6.67 -6.21 2.94
CA GLY A 69 6.97 -4.82 3.25
C GLY A 69 7.86 -4.15 2.21
N GLY A 70 8.29 -2.93 2.48
CA GLY A 70 9.18 -2.20 1.58
C GLY A 70 9.51 -0.78 2.06
N VAL A 71 10.49 -0.18 1.40
CA VAL A 71 10.96 1.20 1.60
C VAL A 71 11.11 1.87 0.24
N LEU A 72 10.53 3.04 0.07
CA LEU A 72 10.68 3.89 -1.12
C LEU A 72 11.17 5.27 -0.68
N VAL A 73 12.20 5.79 -1.36
CA VAL A 73 12.84 7.07 -1.09
C VAL A 73 13.04 7.79 -2.42
N GLY A 74 12.78 9.09 -2.46
CA GLY A 74 12.89 9.91 -3.67
C GLY A 74 11.62 9.88 -4.50
N ASP A 75 11.21 8.68 -4.93
CA ASP A 75 9.98 8.43 -5.66
C ASP A 75 9.18 7.32 -4.96
N ALA A 76 7.99 7.67 -4.46
CA ALA A 76 7.07 6.76 -3.79
C ALA A 76 5.77 6.55 -4.57
N SER A 77 5.78 6.71 -5.90
CA SER A 77 4.60 6.60 -6.75
C SER A 77 3.88 5.24 -6.62
N GLU A 78 4.64 4.15 -6.44
CA GLU A 78 4.09 2.80 -6.30
C GLU A 78 3.60 2.46 -4.87
N TYR A 79 3.84 3.35 -3.90
CA TYR A 79 3.54 3.11 -2.48
C TYR A 79 2.10 2.64 -2.24
N ALA A 80 1.13 3.39 -2.77
CA ALA A 80 -0.29 3.09 -2.53
C ALA A 80 -0.67 1.70 -3.05
N THR A 81 -0.15 1.32 -4.21
CA THR A 81 -0.41 0.01 -4.80
C THR A 81 0.27 -1.11 -4.02
N LEU A 82 1.54 -0.93 -3.65
CA LEU A 82 2.29 -1.93 -2.88
C LEU A 82 1.64 -2.19 -1.51
N VAL A 83 1.22 -1.14 -0.80
CA VAL A 83 0.51 -1.29 0.47
C VAL A 83 -0.80 -2.04 0.27
N GLN A 84 -1.58 -1.74 -0.77
CA GLN A 84 -2.82 -2.46 -1.05
C GLN A 84 -2.57 -3.92 -1.43
N MET A 85 -1.49 -4.24 -2.15
CA MET A 85 -1.10 -5.62 -2.45
C MET A 85 -0.77 -6.40 -1.17
N MET A 86 -0.01 -5.77 -0.26
CA MET A 86 0.33 -6.35 1.04
C MET A 86 -0.92 -6.56 1.92
N LEU A 87 -1.73 -5.53 2.11
CA LEU A 87 -2.90 -5.58 3.00
C LEU A 87 -3.96 -6.57 2.55
N ASN A 88 -4.15 -6.73 1.23
CA ASN A 88 -5.14 -7.64 0.67
C ASN A 88 -4.56 -9.01 0.28
N GLY A 89 -3.28 -9.28 0.57
CA GLY A 89 -2.64 -10.55 0.23
C GLY A 89 -2.66 -10.88 -1.26
N ILE A 90 -2.51 -9.86 -2.12
CA ILE A 90 -2.51 -10.04 -3.58
C ILE A 90 -1.25 -10.82 -3.97
N SER A 91 -1.43 -11.93 -4.70
CA SER A 91 -0.30 -12.71 -5.22
C SER A 91 0.60 -11.88 -6.12
N LEU A 92 1.90 -11.96 -5.87
CA LEU A 92 2.92 -11.27 -6.64
C LEU A 92 3.09 -11.85 -8.05
N PRO A 93 3.53 -11.03 -9.03
CA PRO A 93 3.95 -11.53 -10.34
C PRO A 93 5.18 -12.44 -10.20
N LYS A 94 5.48 -13.21 -11.26
CA LYS A 94 6.64 -14.10 -11.31
C LYS A 94 7.97 -13.38 -11.06
N GLU A 95 8.05 -12.10 -11.42
CA GLU A 95 9.22 -11.23 -11.25
C GLU A 95 8.83 -10.05 -10.33
N PRO A 96 8.90 -10.21 -9.00
CA PRO A 96 8.49 -9.18 -8.03
C PRO A 96 9.23 -7.83 -8.18
N GLU A 97 10.48 -7.84 -8.63
CA GLU A 97 11.29 -6.64 -8.86
C GLU A 97 10.64 -5.65 -9.83
N THR A 98 9.84 -6.15 -10.78
CA THR A 98 9.14 -5.32 -11.77
C THR A 98 8.19 -4.30 -11.14
N LEU A 99 7.75 -4.55 -9.91
CA LEU A 99 6.90 -3.65 -9.13
C LEU A 99 7.60 -2.36 -8.71
N ILE A 100 8.93 -2.36 -8.63
CA ILE A 100 9.74 -1.19 -8.20
C ILE A 100 10.66 -0.65 -9.29
N LEU A 101 10.83 -1.35 -10.41
CA LEU A 101 11.59 -0.85 -11.56
C LEU A 101 10.86 0.33 -12.21
N PRO A 102 11.57 1.27 -12.88
CA PRO A 102 10.93 2.34 -13.67
C PRO A 102 10.06 1.76 -14.79
N ALA A 103 9.03 2.49 -15.21
CA ALA A 103 8.17 2.02 -16.30
C ALA A 103 8.93 2.07 -17.62
N SER A 104 9.27 0.91 -18.18
CA SER A 104 9.81 0.82 -19.54
C SER A 104 8.69 1.13 -20.53
N SER A 105 8.97 1.96 -21.54
CA SER A 105 8.03 2.24 -22.63
C SER A 105 7.56 0.94 -23.27
N GLY A 106 6.28 0.59 -23.08
CA GLY A 106 5.64 -0.64 -23.60
C GLY A 106 5.33 -1.73 -22.56
N SER A 107 5.67 -1.54 -21.28
CA SER A 107 5.29 -2.51 -20.24
C SER A 107 3.81 -2.37 -19.86
N ALA A 108 3.12 -3.51 -19.71
CA ALA A 108 1.77 -3.57 -19.15
C ALA A 108 1.72 -2.89 -17.77
N PRO A 109 0.56 -2.31 -17.35
CA PRO A 109 0.46 -1.61 -16.08
C PRO A 109 0.95 -2.49 -14.92
N LYS A 110 1.91 -1.96 -14.15
CA LYS A 110 2.72 -2.67 -13.12
C LYS A 110 1.93 -3.31 -11.99
N ALA A 111 0.63 -3.10 -11.92
CA ALA A 111 -0.23 -3.72 -10.93
C ALA A 111 -1.67 -3.73 -11.43
N LEU A 112 -2.41 -4.74 -10.98
CA LEU A 112 -3.87 -4.73 -10.89
C LEU A 112 -4.28 -3.41 -10.23
N GLY A 113 -4.63 -2.41 -11.03
CA GLY A 113 -4.93 -1.06 -10.54
C GLY A 113 -6.07 -1.08 -9.52
N VAL A 114 -6.31 0.04 -8.86
CA VAL A 114 -7.43 0.23 -7.89
C VAL A 114 -8.77 -0.36 -8.38
N ALA A 115 -8.98 -0.41 -9.70
CA ALA A 115 -10.10 -1.07 -10.36
C ALA A 115 -10.27 -2.57 -10.02
N ALA A 116 -9.20 -3.31 -9.76
CA ALA A 116 -9.21 -4.75 -9.45
C ALA A 116 -9.38 -5.08 -7.97
N LEU A 117 -9.36 -4.07 -7.08
CA LEU A 117 -9.61 -4.29 -5.65
C LEU A 117 -11.07 -4.74 -5.40
N PRO A 118 -11.32 -5.65 -4.45
CA PRO A 118 -12.69 -5.99 -4.06
C PRO A 118 -13.41 -4.76 -3.47
N GLU A 119 -14.74 -4.74 -3.50
CA GLU A 119 -15.50 -3.62 -2.91
C GLU A 119 -15.24 -3.43 -1.42
N SER A 120 -14.94 -4.51 -0.71
CA SER A 120 -14.58 -4.50 0.71
C SER A 120 -13.17 -3.97 0.99
N ALA A 121 -12.35 -3.72 -0.04
CA ALA A 121 -10.98 -3.25 0.16
C ALA A 121 -10.97 -1.91 0.90
N GLN A 122 -10.28 -1.87 2.03
CA GLN A 122 -10.22 -0.69 2.88
C GLN A 122 -9.26 0.34 2.27
N ILE A 123 -9.79 1.51 1.88
CA ILE A 123 -9.05 2.61 1.24
C ILE A 123 -8.57 3.62 2.28
N CYS A 124 -9.40 3.91 3.30
CA CYS A 124 -9.03 4.80 4.40
C CYS A 124 -9.38 4.14 5.74
N SER A 125 -8.35 3.85 6.55
CA SER A 125 -8.54 3.21 7.87
C SER A 125 -9.17 4.15 8.89
N CYS A 126 -8.80 5.44 8.88
CA CYS A 126 -9.28 6.43 9.87
C CYS A 126 -10.80 6.60 9.88
N HIS A 127 -11.44 6.39 8.74
CA HIS A 127 -12.88 6.52 8.58
C HIS A 127 -13.56 5.20 8.19
N ASN A 128 -12.83 4.09 8.20
CA ASN A 128 -13.30 2.78 7.78
C ASN A 128 -14.01 2.81 6.41
N VAL A 129 -13.43 3.54 5.46
CA VAL A 129 -14.00 3.73 4.12
C VAL A 129 -13.44 2.68 3.18
N SER A 130 -14.34 1.88 2.61
CA SER A 130 -14.03 0.88 1.59
C SER A 130 -14.13 1.45 0.17
N LYS A 131 -13.57 0.72 -0.81
CA LYS A 131 -13.76 1.03 -2.23
C LYS A 131 -15.25 1.08 -2.58
N GLY A 132 -16.04 0.15 -2.06
CA GLY A 132 -17.50 0.08 -2.27
C GLY A 132 -18.22 1.33 -1.77
N ASP A 133 -17.79 1.90 -0.63
CA ASP A 133 -18.37 3.15 -0.11
C ASP A 133 -18.12 4.32 -1.04
N ILE A 134 -16.90 4.43 -1.59
CA ILE A 134 -16.54 5.47 -2.55
C ILE A 134 -17.32 5.28 -3.85
N CYS A 135 -17.37 4.06 -4.40
CA CYS A 135 -18.11 3.75 -5.62
C CYS A 135 -19.62 4.04 -5.47
N ARG A 136 -20.22 3.67 -4.32
CA ARG A 136 -21.62 3.98 -4.01
C ARG A 136 -21.88 5.47 -3.91
N ALA A 137 -21.01 6.22 -3.22
CA ALA A 137 -21.15 7.67 -3.08
C ALA A 137 -21.07 8.39 -4.45
N VAL A 138 -20.12 8.02 -5.30
CA VAL A 138 -19.99 8.56 -6.67
C VAL A 138 -21.22 8.22 -7.52
N SER A 139 -21.72 6.99 -7.41
CA SER A 139 -22.89 6.53 -8.17
C SER A 139 -24.18 7.23 -7.70
N ALA A 140 -24.36 7.41 -6.39
CA ALA A 140 -25.49 8.13 -5.80
C ALA A 140 -25.43 9.65 -6.09
N GLY A 141 -24.23 10.21 -6.24
CA GLY A 141 -24.01 11.64 -6.51
C GLY A 141 -24.40 12.11 -7.92
N ARG A 142 -24.67 11.20 -8.88
CA ARG A 142 -25.10 11.58 -10.25
C ARG A 142 -26.52 12.15 -10.33
N GLY A 143 -27.25 12.27 -9.21
CA GLY A 143 -28.58 12.91 -9.14
C GLY A 143 -28.64 14.30 -8.51
N GLY A 144 -27.53 14.87 -8.02
CA GLY A 144 -27.60 15.95 -7.00
C GLY A 144 -26.89 17.28 -7.28
N TYR A 145 -26.21 17.49 -8.41
CA TYR A 145 -25.55 18.77 -8.67
C TYR A 145 -26.52 19.80 -9.27
N ARG A 146 -27.43 20.32 -8.45
CA ARG A 146 -28.17 21.54 -8.76
C ARG A 146 -27.29 22.72 -8.32
N ARG A 147 -26.66 23.36 -9.31
CA ARG A 147 -25.91 24.62 -9.14
C ARG A 147 -26.71 25.60 -8.28
N ARG A 148 -26.09 26.12 -7.23
CA ARG A 148 -26.37 27.46 -6.73
C ARG A 148 -25.13 28.30 -6.96
#